data_AF-X5UY16-F1
#
_entry.id   AF-X5UY16-F1
#
_cell.length_a   1.000
_cell.length_b   1.000
_cell.length_c   1.000
_cell.angle_alpha   90.00
_cell.angle_beta   90.00
_cell.angle_gamma   90.00
#
_symmetry.space_group_name_H-M   'P 1'
#
loop_
_entity.id
_entity.type
_entity.pdbx_description
1 polymer ?
#
loop_
_entity_poly.entity_id
_entity_poly.type
_entity_poly.pdbx_seq_one_letter_code
_entity_poly.pdbx_strand_id
1 'polypeptide(L)'
;MDFLSAIHYVKGIMNADIAPMIVPAEFPELQALAWNRDAARPIPAEEAFALYERNWRFVDQKRLTVREKMLIQSLADKFGHGVLLTAG
;
A
#
# COMPACT_ATOMS: atom_id res chain seq x y z
N MET A 1 -4.71 -28.86 7.76
CA MET A 1 -4.62 -27.40 7.64
C MET A 1 -4.74 -26.84 9.04
N ASP A 2 -3.62 -26.47 9.66
CA ASP A 2 -3.62 -25.73 10.92
C ASP A 2 -3.83 -24.22 10.65
N PHE A 3 -4.21 -23.49 11.69
CA PHE A 3 -4.51 -22.06 11.62
C PHE A 3 -3.34 -21.23 11.10
N LEU A 4 -2.11 -21.62 11.44
CA LEU A 4 -0.90 -20.91 11.03
C LEU A 4 -0.64 -21.10 9.52
N SER A 5 -0.82 -22.32 9.01
CA SER A 5 -0.74 -22.62 7.58
C SER A 5 -1.81 -21.88 6.76
N ALA A 6 -3.03 -21.74 7.30
CA ALA A 6 -4.10 -20.98 6.63
C ALA A 6 -3.77 -19.48 6.54
N ILE A 7 -3.22 -18.88 7.61
CA ILE A 7 -2.77 -17.49 7.62
C ILE A 7 -1.64 -17.27 6.61
N HIS A 8 -0.62 -18.14 6.60
CA HIS A 8 0.49 -18.02 5.64
C HIS A 8 0.06 -18.25 4.19
N TYR A 9 -0.86 -19.17 3.92
CA TYR A 9 -1.42 -19.39 2.59
C TYR A 9 -2.18 -18.16 2.11
N VAL A 10 -3.07 -17.63 2.95
CA VAL A 10 -3.87 -16.43 2.65
C VAL A 10 -3.00 -15.18 2.49
N LYS A 11 -1.95 -15.02 3.32
CA LYS A 11 -0.91 -13.99 3.16
C LYS A 11 -0.14 -14.15 1.85
N GLY A 12 0.21 -15.38 1.47
CA GLY A 12 0.86 -15.69 0.19
C GLY A 12 0.00 -15.30 -1.02
N ILE A 13 -1.30 -15.58 -0.98
CA ILE A 13 -2.25 -15.17 -2.03
C ILE A 13 -2.40 -13.64 -2.07
N MET A 14 -2.45 -12.97 -0.91
CA MET A 14 -2.53 -11.50 -0.85
C MET A 14 -1.24 -10.78 -1.29
N ASN A 15 -0.10 -11.45 -1.22
CA ASN A 15 1.20 -10.89 -1.61
C ASN A 15 1.54 -11.13 -3.10
N ALA A 16 0.98 -12.17 -3.71
CA ALA A 16 1.35 -12.61 -5.05
C ALA A 16 0.94 -11.62 -6.16
N ASP A 17 -0.13 -10.85 -5.99
CA ASP A 17 -0.77 -10.12 -7.09
C ASP A 17 -0.93 -8.61 -6.85
N ILE A 18 0.13 -7.93 -6.39
CA ILE A 18 0.11 -6.45 -6.46
C ILE A 18 0.17 -6.05 -7.93
N ALA A 19 -0.86 -5.35 -8.39
CA ALA A 19 -0.88 -4.74 -9.71
C ALA A 19 0.42 -3.95 -9.92
N PRO A 20 1.15 -4.16 -11.04
CA PRO A 20 2.45 -3.51 -11.25
C PRO A 20 2.32 -1.98 -11.30
N MET A 21 1.15 -1.49 -11.67
CA MET A 21 0.79 -0.08 -11.77
C MET A 21 -0.44 0.21 -10.91
N ILE A 22 -0.41 1.29 -10.15
CA ILE A 22 -1.47 1.75 -9.26
C ILE A 22 -1.91 3.14 -9.72
N VAL A 23 -3.21 3.37 -9.82
CA VAL A 23 -3.77 4.70 -10.09
C VAL A 23 -3.99 5.42 -8.76
N PRO A 24 -3.24 6.50 -8.43
CA PRO A 24 -3.40 7.20 -7.16
C PRO A 24 -4.83 7.66 -6.86
N ALA A 25 -5.56 8.11 -7.89
CA ALA A 25 -6.93 8.59 -7.75
C ALA A 25 -7.95 7.53 -7.25
N GLU A 26 -7.60 6.24 -7.26
CA GLU A 26 -8.45 5.19 -6.67
C GLU A 26 -8.35 5.09 -5.14
N PHE A 27 -7.39 5.80 -4.54
CA PHE A 27 -7.02 5.67 -3.12
C PHE A 27 -6.94 7.08 -2.49
N PRO A 28 -7.87 7.44 -1.59
CA PRO A 28 -7.99 8.82 -1.09
C PRO A 28 -6.71 9.41 -0.49
N GLU A 29 -5.95 8.62 0.27
CA GLU A 29 -4.71 9.13 0.88
C GLU A 29 -3.56 9.11 -0.13
N LEU A 30 -3.43 8.07 -0.97
CA LEU A 30 -2.44 8.08 -2.06
C LEU A 30 -2.62 9.26 -3.01
N GLN A 31 -3.87 9.58 -3.36
CA GLN A 31 -4.22 10.74 -4.18
C GLN A 31 -3.74 12.04 -3.51
N ALA A 32 -3.96 12.20 -2.21
CA ALA A 32 -3.51 13.35 -1.45
C ALA A 32 -1.98 13.44 -1.39
N LEU A 33 -1.30 12.31 -1.22
CA LEU A 33 0.17 12.24 -1.24
C LEU A 33 0.76 12.55 -2.62
N ALA A 34 0.03 12.25 -3.69
CA ALA A 34 0.38 12.50 -5.08
C ALA A 34 0.02 13.94 -5.55
N TRP A 35 -0.11 14.91 -4.66
CA TRP A 35 -0.56 16.27 -4.98
C TRP A 35 0.23 17.01 -6.07
N ASN A 36 1.49 16.63 -6.30
CA ASN A 36 2.37 17.28 -7.28
C ASN A 36 2.33 16.67 -8.69
N ARG A 37 1.45 15.70 -8.93
CA ARG A 37 1.36 14.92 -10.17
C ARG A 37 -0.09 14.66 -10.55
N ASP A 38 -0.30 14.21 -11.78
CA ASP A 38 -1.61 13.73 -12.20
C ASP A 38 -1.95 12.43 -11.49
N ALA A 39 -2.94 12.47 -10.58
CA ALA A 39 -3.38 11.33 -9.81
C ALA A 39 -4.14 10.27 -10.64
N ALA A 40 -4.61 10.60 -11.85
CA ALA A 40 -5.23 9.64 -12.76
C ALA A 40 -4.18 8.82 -13.52
N ARG A 41 -2.91 9.27 -13.55
CA ARG A 41 -1.82 8.56 -14.21
C ARG A 41 -1.33 7.39 -13.35
N PRO A 42 -1.33 6.14 -13.86
CA PRO A 42 -0.78 5.01 -13.13
C PRO A 42 0.71 5.20 -12.81
N ILE A 43 1.10 4.83 -11.59
CA ILE A 43 2.49 4.83 -11.10
C ILE A 43 2.91 3.41 -10.71
N PRO A 44 4.20 3.05 -10.76
CA PRO A 44 4.68 1.76 -10.30
C PRO A 44 4.32 1.50 -8.83
N ALA A 45 4.05 0.24 -8.48
CA ALA A 45 3.71 -0.15 -7.11
C ALA A 45 4.78 0.23 -6.08
N GLU A 46 6.05 0.09 -6.44
CA GLU A 46 7.20 0.51 -5.61
C GLU A 46 7.19 2.03 -5.36
N GLU A 47 6.83 2.83 -6.38
CA GLU A 47 6.72 4.28 -6.23
C GLU A 47 5.56 4.66 -5.31
N ALA A 48 4.41 3.96 -5.40
CA ALA A 48 3.30 4.14 -4.47
C ALA A 48 3.72 3.83 -3.03
N PHE A 49 4.49 2.75 -2.82
CA PHE A 49 5.04 2.41 -1.50
C PHE A 49 5.96 3.52 -0.97
N ALA A 50 6.88 4.02 -1.79
CA ALA A 50 7.77 5.12 -1.41
C ALA A 50 7.01 6.42 -1.06
N LEU A 51 5.88 6.69 -1.72
CA LEU A 51 5.02 7.82 -1.37
C LEU A 51 4.40 7.64 0.03
N TYR A 52 3.85 6.46 0.33
CA TYR A 52 3.32 6.18 1.66
C TYR A 52 4.39 6.26 2.74
N GLU A 53 5.55 5.63 2.51
CA GLU A 53 6.64 5.58 3.49
C GLU A 53 7.16 6.97 3.84
N ARG A 54 7.52 7.79 2.84
CA ARG A 54 8.09 9.13 3.07
C ARG A 54 7.10 10.11 3.69
N ASN A 55 5.81 9.94 3.41
CA ASN A 55 4.77 10.90 3.77
C ASN A 55 3.79 10.36 4.81
N TRP A 56 4.12 9.25 5.50
CA TRP A 56 3.19 8.57 6.41
C TRP A 56 2.56 9.49 7.46
N ARG A 57 3.33 10.45 7.98
CA ARG A 57 2.85 11.44 8.95
C ARG A 57 1.68 12.31 8.46
N PHE A 58 1.48 12.39 7.14
CA PHE A 58 0.40 13.16 6.51
C PHE A 58 -0.80 12.30 6.13
N VAL A 59 -0.72 10.97 6.33
CA VAL A 59 -1.82 10.05 6.06
C VAL A 59 -2.86 10.17 7.17
N ASP A 60 -4.07 10.57 6.82
CA ASP A 60 -5.21 10.51 7.74
C ASP A 60 -5.75 9.09 7.81
N GLN A 61 -5.41 8.39 8.90
CA GLN A 61 -5.83 7.00 9.13
C GLN A 61 -7.35 6.82 9.16
N LYS A 62 -8.13 7.88 9.41
CA LYS A 62 -9.61 7.83 9.40
C LYS A 62 -10.18 7.79 7.98
N ARG A 63 -9.41 8.25 6.99
CA ARG A 63 -9.81 8.28 5.56
C ARG A 63 -9.34 7.06 4.79
N LEU A 64 -8.41 6.29 5.35
CA LEU A 64 -7.97 5.02 4.78
C LEU A 64 -9.14 4.04 4.63
N THR A 65 -9.51 3.77 3.39
CA THR A 65 -10.53 2.76 3.06
C THR A 65 -10.01 1.34 3.34
N VAL A 66 -10.89 0.36 3.44
CA VAL A 66 -10.48 -1.06 3.60
C VAL A 66 -9.57 -1.50 2.45
N ARG A 67 -9.90 -1.13 1.21
CA ARG A 67 -9.11 -1.44 0.02
C ARG A 67 -7.72 -0.80 0.07
N GLU A 68 -7.63 0.44 0.55
CA GLU A 68 -6.36 1.15 0.70
C GLU A 68 -5.48 0.57 1.80
N LYS A 69 -6.07 0.14 2.93
CA LYS A 69 -5.33 -0.57 3.98
C LYS A 69 -4.77 -1.90 3.49
N MET A 70 -5.55 -2.65 2.71
CA MET A 70 -5.10 -3.88 2.06
C MET A 70 -3.95 -3.59 1.09
N LEU A 71 -4.06 -2.52 0.28
CA LEU A 71 -2.98 -2.11 -0.61
C LEU A 71 -1.70 -1.80 0.16
N ILE A 72 -1.78 -0.94 1.20
CA ILE A 72 -0.61 -0.56 2.01
C ILE A 72 0.04 -1.79 2.64
N GLN A 73 -0.77 -2.73 3.16
CA GLN A 73 -0.26 -3.96 3.75
C GLN A 73 0.47 -4.83 2.71
N SER A 74 -0.13 -5.05 1.53
CA SER A 74 0.53 -5.80 0.45
C SER A 74 1.82 -5.11 0.01
N LEU A 75 1.81 -3.78 -0.14
CA LEU A 75 3.00 -3.00 -0.51
C LEU A 75 4.10 -3.14 0.55
N ALA A 76 3.76 -3.04 1.84
CA ALA A 76 4.71 -3.23 2.94
C ALA A 76 5.26 -4.66 2.97
N ASP A 77 4.44 -5.68 2.74
CA ASP A 77 4.89 -7.06 2.66
C ASP A 77 5.86 -7.30 1.49
N LYS A 78 5.63 -6.64 0.35
CA LYS A 78 6.45 -6.78 -0.87
C LYS A 78 7.75 -5.96 -0.84
N PHE A 79 7.71 -4.73 -0.36
CA PHE A 79 8.81 -3.77 -0.47
C PHE A 79 9.44 -3.37 0.88
N GLY A 80 8.71 -3.52 1.99
CA GLY A 80 9.10 -3.08 3.33
C GLY A 80 9.32 -4.20 4.35
N HIS A 81 9.38 -5.47 3.91
CA HIS A 81 9.45 -6.64 4.79
C HIS A 81 8.34 -6.71 5.86
N GLY A 82 7.15 -6.17 5.56
CA GLY A 82 5.98 -6.19 6.41
C GLY A 82 5.78 -4.93 7.28
N VAL A 83 6.62 -3.91 7.15
CA VAL A 83 6.48 -2.63 7.87
C VAL A 83 6.70 -1.43 6.95
N LEU A 84 6.10 -0.29 7.28
CA LEU A 84 6.51 1.01 6.74
C LEU A 84 7.68 1.51 7.60
N LEU A 85 8.84 1.78 7.00
CA LEU A 85 9.97 2.37 7.71
C LEU A 85 9.73 3.87 7.87
N THR A 86 8.74 4.24 8.69
CA THR A 86 8.65 5.62 9.14
C THR A 86 9.77 5.85 10.14
N ALA A 87 10.67 6.79 9.87
CA ALA A 87 11.44 7.40 10.94
C ALA A 87 10.41 8.04 11.89
N GLY A 88 10.39 7.60 13.14
CA GLY A 88 9.51 8.12 14.19
C GLY A 88 9.69 9.62 14.43
#